data_AF-A0A920K237-F1
#
_entry.id   AF-A0A920K237-F1
#
_cell.length_a   1.000
_cell.length_b   1.000
_cell.length_c   1.000
_cell.angle_alpha   90.00
_cell.angle_beta   90.00
_cell.angle_gamma   90.00
#
_symmetry.space_group_name_H-M   'P 1'
#
loop_
_entity.id
_entity.type
_entity.pdbx_description
1 polymer ?
#
loop_
_entity_poly.entity_id
_entity_poly.type
_entity_poly.pdbx_seq_one_letter_code
_entity_poly.pdbx_strand_id
1 'polypeptide(L)'
;MPNGNLQAKTCRPIPTRPAHRAADGCEIRRQRTGREADKLVQSFQADAAREAGIFHHLITLPTYHETALGVDILSEGYFGDLGMLAYVRDIQRQEIRRDQASVKHQDLAGSNIGDDHKEYFSGDNALLASGEDNTMNQF
;
A
#
# COMPACT_ATOMS: atom_id res chain seq x y z
N MET A 1 5.87 34.89 21.72
CA MET A 1 5.62 33.43 21.87
C MET A 1 6.72 32.70 21.11
N PRO A 2 7.44 31.73 21.71
CA PRO A 2 8.85 31.50 21.40
C PRO A 2 9.08 30.59 20.18
N ASN A 3 10.15 30.90 19.45
CA ASN A 3 10.76 30.10 18.39
C ASN A 3 11.39 28.82 18.99
N GLY A 4 10.80 27.66 18.70
CA GLY A 4 11.32 26.35 19.07
C GLY A 4 12.41 25.88 18.12
N ASN A 5 13.67 26.16 18.47
CA ASN A 5 14.85 25.61 17.82
C ASN A 5 14.92 24.09 18.11
N LEU A 6 14.59 23.24 17.13
CA LEU A 6 14.74 21.79 17.23
C LEU A 6 16.24 21.46 17.26
N GLN A 7 16.80 21.33 18.45
CA GLN A 7 18.18 20.88 18.60
C GLN A 7 18.31 19.46 18.06
N ALA A 8 19.18 19.30 17.06
CA ALA A 8 19.61 18.00 16.56
C ALA A 8 20.13 17.17 17.75
N LYS A 9 19.43 16.08 18.07
CA LYS A 9 19.89 15.11 19.08
C LYS A 9 21.22 14.54 18.61
N THR A 10 22.31 14.98 19.23
CA THR A 10 23.65 14.45 18.99
C THR A 10 23.68 12.99 19.48
N CYS A 11 23.94 12.07 18.56
CA CYS A 11 24.12 10.65 18.86
C CYS A 11 25.41 10.52 19.70
N ARG A 12 25.30 10.14 20.98
CA ARG A 12 26.48 9.88 21.82
C ARG A 12 27.14 8.57 21.36
N PRO A 13 28.48 8.52 21.21
CA PRO A 13 29.16 7.29 20.83
C PRO A 13 29.21 6.30 22.00
N ILE A 14 28.89 5.04 21.73
CA ILE A 14 29.06 3.89 22.63
C ILE A 14 30.55 3.48 22.59
N PRO A 15 31.20 3.17 23.73
CA PRO A 15 32.63 2.89 23.76
C PRO A 15 33.00 1.54 23.12
N THR A 16 33.73 1.63 22.01
CA THR A 16 34.82 0.79 21.48
C THR A 16 34.74 -0.75 21.60
N ARG A 17 34.42 -1.40 20.47
CA ARG A 17 35.00 -2.70 20.05
C ARG A 17 36.04 -2.47 18.93
N PRO A 18 37.04 -3.36 18.75
CA PRO A 18 38.21 -3.06 17.94
C PRO A 18 37.87 -2.89 16.46
N ALA A 19 38.54 -1.92 15.85
CA ALA A 19 38.37 -1.52 14.46
C ALA A 19 38.82 -2.61 13.48
N HIS A 20 37.86 -3.35 12.91
CA HIS A 20 38.03 -3.93 11.59
C HIS A 20 36.72 -3.81 10.80
N ARG A 21 36.72 -2.90 9.82
CA ARG A 21 35.75 -2.72 8.73
C ARG A 21 34.30 -2.36 9.11
N ALA A 22 34.10 -1.19 9.72
CA ALA A 22 32.77 -0.58 9.81
C ALA A 22 32.76 0.90 9.39
N ALA A 23 33.74 1.33 8.57
CA ALA A 23 33.90 2.73 8.16
C ALA A 23 33.42 3.04 6.72
N ASP A 24 32.89 2.06 5.96
CA ASP A 24 32.62 2.27 4.52
C ASP A 24 31.13 2.51 4.20
N GLY A 25 30.23 2.49 5.20
CA GLY A 25 28.77 2.57 4.96
C GLY A 25 28.18 3.98 4.91
N CYS A 26 28.83 4.96 5.54
CA CYS A 26 28.25 6.29 5.75
C CYS A 26 28.61 7.29 4.63
N GLU A 27 29.75 7.13 3.97
CA GLU A 27 30.31 8.13 3.06
C GLU A 27 29.84 7.98 1.60
N ILE A 28 29.35 6.80 1.20
CA ILE A 28 28.87 6.54 -0.18
C ILE A 28 27.53 7.27 -0.48
N ARG A 29 26.81 7.80 0.52
CA ARG A 29 25.41 8.24 0.35
C ARG A 29 25.24 9.57 -0.42
N ARG A 30 26.29 10.36 -0.68
CA ARG A 30 26.14 11.74 -1.24
C ARG A 30 26.48 11.92 -2.72
N GLN A 31 26.97 10.91 -3.44
CA GLN A 31 27.55 11.12 -4.79
C GLN A 31 27.00 10.25 -5.92
N ARG A 32 25.92 9.47 -5.72
CA ARG A 32 25.33 8.66 -6.80
C ARG A 32 24.28 9.45 -7.56
N THR A 33 24.38 9.43 -8.90
CA THR A 33 23.32 9.91 -9.79
C THR A 33 22.04 9.12 -9.52
N GLY A 34 20.85 9.73 -9.65
CA GLY A 34 19.58 9.06 -9.36
C GLY A 34 19.43 7.70 -10.07
N ARG A 35 19.89 7.61 -11.33
CA ARG A 35 19.89 6.35 -12.09
C ARG A 35 20.74 5.24 -11.48
N GLU A 36 21.87 5.59 -10.89
CA GLU A 36 22.72 4.62 -10.21
C GLU A 36 22.10 4.24 -8.86
N ALA A 37 21.45 5.18 -8.16
CA ALA A 37 20.62 4.91 -6.99
C ALA A 37 19.56 3.84 -7.29
N ASP A 38 18.78 4.07 -8.35
CA ASP A 38 17.69 3.19 -8.79
C ASP A 38 18.17 1.76 -9.08
N LYS A 39 19.32 1.60 -9.76
CA LYS A 39 19.88 0.29 -10.08
C LYS A 39 20.17 -0.56 -8.83
N LEU A 40 20.71 0.02 -7.76
CA LEU A 40 20.96 -0.77 -6.54
C LEU A 40 19.68 -1.00 -5.73
N VAL A 41 18.72 -0.06 -5.74
CA VAL A 41 17.42 -0.30 -5.09
C VAL A 41 16.68 -1.43 -5.79
N GLN A 42 16.75 -1.51 -7.12
CA GLN A 42 16.17 -2.58 -7.93
C GLN A 42 16.73 -3.97 -7.58
N SER A 43 18.04 -4.08 -7.29
CA SER A 43 18.67 -5.36 -6.94
C SER A 43 18.68 -5.67 -5.44
N PHE A 44 18.26 -4.72 -4.59
CA PHE A 44 18.46 -4.76 -3.13
C PHE A 44 18.01 -6.06 -2.46
N GLN A 45 16.78 -6.52 -2.73
CA GLN A 45 16.25 -7.74 -2.09
C GLN A 45 17.00 -8.99 -2.58
N ALA A 46 17.28 -9.08 -3.89
CA ALA A 46 18.01 -10.22 -4.47
C ALA A 46 19.44 -10.31 -3.94
N ASP A 47 20.15 -9.18 -3.86
CA ASP A 47 21.51 -9.12 -3.33
C ASP A 47 21.53 -9.37 -1.82
N ALA A 48 20.56 -8.84 -1.06
CA ALA A 48 20.46 -9.09 0.37
C ALA A 48 20.20 -10.57 0.69
N ALA A 49 19.39 -11.26 -0.11
CA ALA A 49 19.18 -12.70 0.02
C ALA A 49 20.46 -13.48 -0.31
N ARG A 50 21.16 -13.12 -1.39
CA ARG A 50 22.36 -13.82 -1.89
C ARG A 50 23.59 -13.61 -1.02
N GLU A 51 23.84 -12.38 -0.56
CA GLU A 51 25.09 -11.98 0.10
C GLU A 51 24.98 -11.97 1.63
N ALA A 52 23.81 -11.61 2.17
CA ALA A 52 23.59 -11.46 3.61
C ALA A 52 22.67 -12.55 4.20
N GLY A 53 22.15 -13.46 3.37
CA GLY A 53 21.26 -14.54 3.80
C GLY A 53 19.90 -14.06 4.32
N ILE A 54 19.45 -12.86 3.93
CA ILE A 54 18.15 -12.32 4.34
C ILE A 54 17.06 -12.97 3.48
N PHE A 55 16.33 -13.93 4.05
CA PHE A 55 15.27 -14.65 3.33
C PHE A 55 13.87 -14.07 3.53
N HIS A 56 13.68 -13.21 4.53
CA HIS A 56 12.39 -12.56 4.81
C HIS A 56 12.53 -11.05 4.66
N HIS A 57 11.93 -10.50 3.60
CA HIS A 57 11.84 -9.07 3.36
C HIS A 57 10.44 -8.58 3.68
N LEU A 58 10.35 -7.48 4.41
CA LEU A 58 9.10 -6.79 4.65
C LEU A 58 9.29 -5.29 4.50
N ILE A 59 8.29 -4.64 3.93
CA ILE A 59 8.11 -3.19 4.05
C ILE A 59 7.13 -3.03 5.21
N THR A 60 7.48 -2.24 6.21
CA THR A 60 6.68 -2.14 7.44
C THR A 60 5.35 -1.43 7.20
N LEU A 61 5.37 -0.36 6.40
CA LEU A 61 4.22 0.54 6.21
C LEU A 61 3.84 0.78 4.73
N PRO A 62 3.88 -0.23 3.84
CA PRO A 62 3.58 -0.01 2.42
C PRO A 62 2.14 0.46 2.24
N THR A 63 1.20 -0.17 2.95
CA THR A 63 -0.23 0.19 2.91
C THR A 63 -0.48 1.58 3.46
N TYR A 64 0.21 2.00 4.54
CA TYR A 64 -0.01 3.33 5.12
C TYR A 64 0.34 4.42 4.11
N HIS A 65 1.51 4.32 3.48
CA HIS A 65 1.96 5.31 2.51
C HIS A 65 1.13 5.28 1.23
N GLU A 66 0.86 4.10 0.68
CA GLU A 66 0.09 3.97 -0.57
C GLU A 66 -1.35 4.44 -0.40
N THR A 67 -2.04 4.01 0.67
CA THR A 67 -3.42 4.43 0.92
C THR A 67 -3.50 5.93 1.22
N ALA A 68 -2.59 6.49 2.02
CA ALA A 68 -2.60 7.91 2.33
C ALA A 68 -2.41 8.77 1.07
N LEU A 69 -1.41 8.43 0.24
CA LEU A 69 -1.16 9.15 -1.01
C LEU A 69 -2.30 8.96 -2.02
N GLY A 70 -2.81 7.73 -2.16
CA GLY A 70 -3.91 7.44 -3.09
C GLY A 70 -5.18 8.21 -2.75
N VAL A 71 -5.53 8.30 -1.46
CA VAL A 71 -6.70 9.07 -1.00
C VAL A 71 -6.48 10.58 -1.18
N ASP A 72 -5.27 11.08 -0.96
CA ASP A 72 -4.92 12.50 -1.18
C ASP A 72 -5.08 12.91 -2.66
N ILE A 73 -4.46 12.15 -3.57
CA ILE A 73 -4.57 12.36 -5.03
C ILE A 73 -6.02 12.24 -5.50
N LEU A 74 -6.75 11.22 -5.02
CA LEU A 74 -8.15 11.05 -5.37
C LEU A 74 -8.99 12.23 -4.88
N SER A 75 -8.75 12.70 -3.67
CA SER A 75 -9.49 13.84 -3.09
C SER A 75 -9.23 15.12 -3.88
N GLU A 76 -7.99 15.38 -4.27
CA GLU A 76 -7.63 16.54 -5.11
C GLU A 76 -8.41 16.52 -6.42
N GLY A 77 -8.42 15.39 -7.14
CA GLY A 77 -9.17 15.26 -8.39
C GLY A 77 -10.69 15.31 -8.21
N TYR A 78 -11.20 14.63 -7.18
CA TYR A 78 -12.64 14.48 -6.93
C TYR A 78 -13.31 15.78 -6.47
N PHE A 79 -12.63 16.58 -5.66
CA PHE A 79 -13.12 17.89 -5.23
C PHE A 79 -12.63 19.05 -6.10
N GLY A 80 -11.70 18.79 -7.02
CA GLY A 80 -11.28 19.71 -8.08
C GLY A 80 -12.17 19.61 -9.33
N ASP A 81 -11.61 20.03 -10.47
CA ASP A 81 -12.36 20.16 -11.73
C ASP A 81 -12.84 18.83 -12.34
N LEU A 82 -12.22 17.70 -11.97
CA LEU A 82 -12.55 16.39 -12.55
C LEU A 82 -13.82 15.80 -11.93
N GLY A 83 -14.15 16.12 -10.69
CA GLY A 83 -15.32 15.55 -10.01
C GLY A 83 -15.31 14.01 -10.01
N MET A 84 -16.48 13.42 -10.30
CA MET A 84 -16.65 11.96 -10.42
C MET A 84 -15.72 11.30 -11.44
N LEU A 85 -15.19 12.05 -12.43
CA LEU A 85 -14.30 11.48 -13.42
C LEU A 85 -12.99 11.00 -12.79
N ALA A 86 -12.50 11.64 -11.71
CA ALA A 86 -11.33 11.19 -10.98
C ALA A 86 -11.53 9.76 -10.44
N TYR A 87 -12.68 9.50 -9.83
CA TYR A 87 -12.99 8.17 -9.31
C TYR A 87 -13.18 7.13 -10.43
N VAL A 88 -14.02 7.43 -11.44
CA VAL A 88 -14.34 6.45 -12.48
C VAL A 88 -13.14 6.13 -13.36
N ARG A 89 -12.37 7.15 -13.78
CA ARG A 89 -11.22 6.97 -14.68
C ARG A 89 -10.07 6.26 -13.98
N ASP A 90 -9.73 6.72 -12.77
CA ASP A 90 -8.47 6.34 -12.13
C ASP A 90 -8.62 5.18 -11.15
N ILE A 91 -9.80 4.93 -10.60
CA ILE A 91 -10.06 3.77 -9.74
C ILE A 91 -10.85 2.72 -10.50
N GLN A 92 -12.14 2.98 -10.74
CA GLN A 92 -13.07 1.93 -11.15
C GLN A 92 -12.71 1.27 -12.49
N ARG A 93 -12.34 2.06 -13.51
CA ARG A 93 -11.90 1.51 -14.80
C ARG A 93 -10.56 0.77 -14.70
N GLN A 94 -9.69 1.12 -13.76
CA GLN A 94 -8.43 0.39 -13.55
C GLN A 94 -8.69 -0.96 -12.88
N GLU A 95 -9.55 -0.99 -11.86
CA GLU A 95 -9.94 -2.24 -11.19
C GLU A 95 -10.56 -3.24 -12.18
N ILE A 96 -11.47 -2.79 -13.05
CA ILE A 96 -12.06 -3.62 -14.10
C ILE A 96 -11.00 -4.17 -15.06
N ARG A 97 -10.04 -3.33 -15.50
CA ARG A 97 -8.97 -3.76 -16.43
C ARG A 97 -7.98 -4.74 -15.81
N ARG A 98 -7.87 -4.75 -14.47
CA ARG A 98 -6.98 -5.65 -13.72
C ARG A 98 -7.71 -6.87 -13.16
N ASP A 99 -9.00 -7.03 -13.49
CA ASP A 99 -9.85 -8.12 -12.99
C ASP A 99 -9.84 -8.20 -11.45
N GLN A 100 -9.93 -7.04 -10.80
CA GLN A 100 -9.84 -6.95 -9.35
C GLN A 100 -11.18 -7.35 -8.71
N ALA A 101 -11.16 -8.28 -7.76
CA ALA A 101 -12.37 -8.75 -7.07
C ALA A 101 -13.16 -7.65 -6.35
N SER A 102 -12.51 -6.53 -6.00
CA SER A 102 -13.15 -5.37 -5.36
C SER A 102 -14.18 -4.66 -6.23
N VAL A 103 -14.15 -4.85 -7.56
CA VAL A 103 -15.23 -4.37 -8.45
C VAL A 103 -16.59 -4.88 -7.96
N LYS A 104 -16.60 -6.15 -7.53
CA LYS A 104 -17.71 -6.87 -6.94
C LYS A 104 -17.62 -6.86 -5.42
N HIS A 105 -17.54 -5.66 -4.83
CA HIS A 105 -17.28 -5.48 -3.40
C HIS A 105 -18.28 -6.17 -2.46
N GLN A 106 -19.53 -6.42 -2.90
CA GLN A 106 -20.51 -7.17 -2.12
C GLN A 106 -20.15 -8.66 -2.01
N ASP A 107 -19.75 -9.28 -3.12
CA ASP A 107 -19.27 -10.67 -3.13
C ASP A 107 -17.93 -10.79 -2.40
N LEU A 108 -17.02 -9.84 -2.61
CA LEU A 108 -15.77 -9.77 -1.86
C LEU A 108 -15.98 -9.65 -0.34
N ALA A 109 -17.05 -8.96 0.09
CA ALA A 109 -17.45 -8.86 1.49
C ALA A 109 -18.20 -10.11 2.02
N GLY A 110 -18.45 -11.11 1.17
CA GLY A 110 -19.07 -12.38 1.52
C GLY A 110 -20.59 -12.37 1.54
N SER A 111 -21.25 -11.42 0.86
CA SER A 111 -22.72 -11.34 0.84
C SER A 111 -23.38 -12.60 0.30
N ASN A 112 -22.77 -13.27 -0.69
CA ASN A 112 -23.26 -14.53 -1.24
C ASN A 112 -23.25 -15.67 -0.20
N ILE A 113 -22.17 -15.77 0.59
CA ILE A 113 -22.08 -16.76 1.68
C ILE A 113 -23.16 -16.48 2.75
N GLY A 114 -23.44 -15.21 3.00
CA GLY A 114 -24.52 -14.80 3.89
C GLY A 114 -25.90 -15.20 3.38
N ASP A 115 -26.13 -15.13 2.08
CA ASP A 115 -27.38 -15.53 1.45
C ASP A 115 -27.58 -17.05 1.46
N ASP A 116 -26.55 -17.82 1.08
CA ASP A 116 -26.57 -19.29 1.18
C ASP A 116 -26.91 -19.75 2.61
N HIS A 117 -26.33 -19.08 3.60
CA HIS A 117 -26.62 -19.36 5.01
C HIS A 117 -28.09 -19.08 5.34
N LYS A 118 -28.66 -17.96 4.90
CA LYS A 118 -30.06 -17.62 5.18
C LYS A 118 -31.02 -18.59 4.49
N GLU A 119 -30.75 -18.96 3.24
CA GLU A 119 -31.55 -19.95 2.52
C GLU A 119 -31.56 -21.29 3.24
N TYR A 120 -30.40 -21.75 3.72
CA TYR A 120 -30.29 -23.00 4.45
C TYR A 120 -31.20 -23.05 5.70
N PHE A 121 -31.34 -21.95 6.44
CA PHE A 121 -32.14 -21.92 7.68
C PHE A 121 -33.59 -21.47 7.49
N SER A 122 -33.87 -20.58 6.54
CA SER A 122 -35.19 -19.94 6.39
C SER A 122 -35.95 -20.38 5.14
N GLY A 123 -35.30 -21.14 4.25
CA GLY A 123 -35.86 -21.55 2.96
C GLY A 123 -36.43 -20.35 2.20
N ASP A 124 -37.66 -20.51 1.70
CA ASP A 124 -38.36 -19.49 0.90
C ASP A 124 -38.64 -18.17 1.64
N ASN A 125 -38.49 -18.12 2.97
CA ASN A 125 -38.67 -16.88 3.75
C ASN A 125 -37.35 -16.10 3.95
N ALA A 126 -36.25 -16.54 3.35
CA ALA A 126 -34.96 -15.91 3.51
C ALA A 126 -34.94 -14.48 2.91
N LEU A 127 -34.50 -13.50 3.71
CA LEU A 127 -34.28 -12.12 3.26
C LEU A 127 -32.86 -11.96 2.70
N LEU A 128 -32.71 -12.12 1.39
CA LEU A 128 -31.43 -12.11 0.69
C LEU A 128 -30.90 -10.70 0.43
N ALA A 129 -29.57 -10.57 0.42
CA ALA A 129 -28.87 -9.35 0.00
C ALA A 129 -28.73 -9.26 -1.53
N SER A 130 -28.75 -10.41 -2.20
CA SER A 130 -28.88 -10.54 -3.65
C SER A 130 -30.34 -10.29 -4.11
N GLY A 131 -30.51 -9.88 -5.38
CA GLY A 131 -31.81 -9.50 -5.95
C GLY A 131 -31.67 -8.79 -7.30
N GLU A 132 -32.80 -8.43 -7.91
CA GLU A 132 -32.85 -7.76 -9.22
C GLU A 132 -32.08 -6.43 -9.22
N ASP A 133 -32.23 -5.65 -8.15
CA ASP A 133 -31.57 -4.34 -7.95
C ASP A 133 -30.15 -4.45 -7.36
N ASN A 134 -29.54 -5.64 -7.33
CA ASN A 134 -28.19 -5.76 -6.78
C ASN A 134 -27.17 -5.01 -7.67
N THR A 135 -26.15 -4.44 -7.03
CA THR A 135 -25.09 -3.73 -7.74
C THR A 135 -24.15 -4.68 -8.47
N MET A 136 -24.11 -5.97 -8.08
CA MET A 136 -23.28 -7.00 -8.70
C MET A 136 -23.65 -7.29 -10.16
N ASN A 137 -24.92 -7.08 -10.54
CA ASN A 137 -25.43 -7.28 -11.91
C ASN A 137 -24.98 -6.19 -12.88
N GLN A 138 -24.36 -5.12 -12.38
CA GLN A 138 -23.88 -3.98 -13.17
C GLN A 138 -22.38 -4.10 -13.52
N PHE A 139 -21.71 -5.17 -13.10
CA PHE A 139 -20.27 -5.39 -13.27
C PHE A 139 -19.89 -6.79 -13.75
#